data_AF-K6YRI6-F1
#
_entry.id   AF-K6YRI6-F1
#
_cell.length_a   1.000
_cell.length_b   1.000
_cell.length_c   1.000
_cell.angle_alpha   90.00
_cell.angle_beta   90.00
_cell.angle_gamma   90.00
#
_symmetry.space_group_name_H-M   'P 1'
#
loop_
_entity.id
_entity.type
_entity.pdbx_description
1 polymer ?
#
loop_
_entity_poly.entity_id
_entity_poly.type
_entity_poly.pdbx_seq_one_letter_code
_entity_poly.pdbx_strand_id
1 'polypeptide(L)' 'MAILQQVAAIKGAVNGLMKEVLEEHLREHLGGEDLTKEQRLGEVEDVISILKSYLK' A
#
# COMPACT_ATOMS: atom_id res chain seq x y z
N MET A 1 5.73 -29.62 9.11
CA MET A 1 6.24 -28.30 9.54
C MET A 1 6.72 -27.43 8.38
N ALA A 2 7.39 -27.98 7.36
CA ALA A 2 7.88 -27.20 6.21
C ALA A 2 6.81 -26.34 5.51
N ILE A 3 5.60 -26.88 5.26
CA ILE A 3 4.51 -26.12 4.62
C ILE A 3 4.07 -24.92 5.46
N LEU A 4 3.91 -25.07 6.78
CA LEU A 4 3.52 -23.96 7.65
C LEU A 4 4.61 -22.87 7.72
N GLN A 5 5.89 -23.26 7.69
CA GLN A 5 7.01 -22.32 7.62
C GLN A 5 7.05 -21.58 6.28
N GLN A 6 6.79 -22.27 5.16
CA GLN A 6 6.69 -21.65 3.84
C GLN A 6 5.53 -20.65 3.77
N VAL A 7 4.36 -21.01 4.31
CA VAL A 7 3.20 -20.11 4.40
C VAL A 7 3.54 -18.86 5.23
N ALA A 8 4.20 -19.03 6.37
CA ALA A 8 4.64 -17.90 7.20
C ALA A 8 5.67 -17.01 6.48
N ALA A 9 6.61 -17.60 5.75
CA ALA A 9 7.60 -16.86 4.96
C ALA A 9 6.94 -16.06 3.82
N ILE A 10 6.00 -16.66 3.10
CA ILE A 10 5.23 -15.98 2.04
C ILE A 10 4.42 -14.82 2.62
N LYS A 11 3.73 -15.04 3.76
CA LYS A 11 3.01 -13.96 4.45
C LYS A 11 3.94 -12.80 4.81
N GLY A 12 5.13 -13.10 5.34
CA GLY A 12 6.14 -12.08 5.64
C GLY A 12 6.61 -11.32 4.41
N ALA A 13 6.90 -12.01 3.31
CA ALA A 13 7.32 -11.40 2.06
C ALA A 13 6.23 -10.50 1.45
N VAL A 14 4.97 -10.94 1.45
CA VAL A 14 3.83 -10.16 0.97
C VAL A 14 3.64 -8.89 1.82
N ASN A 15 3.75 -8.99 3.14
CA ASN A 15 3.67 -7.83 4.03
C ASN A 15 4.80 -6.82 3.78
N GLY A 16 6.02 -7.31 3.50
CA GLY A 16 7.16 -6.47 3.11
C GLY A 16 6.90 -5.72 1.81
N LEU A 17 6.50 -6.44 0.76
CA LEU A 17 6.20 -5.87 -0.55
C LEU A 17 5.05 -4.85 -0.49
N MET A 18 4.01 -5.12 0.29
CA MET A 18 2.87 -4.21 0.43
C MET A 18 3.28 -2.87 1.05
N LYS A 19 4.25 -2.88 1.97
CA LYS A 19 4.81 -1.65 2.55
C LYS A 19 5.54 -0.82 1.49
N GLU A 20 6.36 -1.46 0.65
CA GLU A 20 7.11 -0.78 -0.41
C GLU A 20 6.18 -0.17 -1.45
N VAL A 21 5.20 -0.94 -1.95
CA VAL A 21 4.21 -0.47 -2.93
C VAL A 21 3.37 0.68 -2.39
N LEU A 22 2.96 0.62 -1.11
CA LEU A 22 2.22 1.71 -0.49
C LEU A 22 3.07 2.99 -0.40
N GLU A 23 4.34 2.88 0.00
CA GLU A 23 5.24 4.03 0.08
C GLU A 23 5.45 4.68 -1.30
N GLU A 24 5.69 3.88 -2.33
CA GLU A 24 5.84 4.34 -3.71
C GLU A 24 4.57 5.06 -4.19
N HIS A 25 3.40 4.44 -4.01
CA HIS A 25 2.13 5.03 -4.41
C HIS A 25 1.87 6.39 -3.72
N LEU A 26 2.13 6.50 -2.41
CA LEU A 26 2.04 7.77 -1.69
C LEU A 26 2.99 8.84 -2.27
N ARG A 27 4.24 8.48 -2.58
CA ARG A 27 5.23 9.43 -3.11
C ARG A 27 4.86 9.91 -4.51
N GLU A 28 4.45 9.00 -5.38
CA GLU A 28 4.13 9.33 -6.77
C GLU A 28 2.78 10.04 -6.92
N HIS A 29 1.75 9.58 -6.21
CA HIS A 29 0.37 10.01 -6.45
C HIS A 29 -0.11 11.09 -5.48
N LEU A 30 0.49 11.20 -4.28
CA LEU A 30 0.20 12.30 -3.35
C LEU A 30 1.34 13.31 -3.25
N GLY A 31 2.57 12.93 -3.59
CA GLY A 31 3.74 13.83 -3.55
C GLY A 31 3.87 14.78 -4.73
N GLY A 32 3.12 14.56 -5.82
CA GLY A 32 3.17 15.40 -7.01
C GLY A 32 2.79 16.85 -6.72
N GLU A 33 3.63 17.80 -7.15
CA GLU A 33 3.38 19.24 -6.99
C GLU A 33 2.33 19.77 -7.98
N ASP A 34 2.08 19.04 -9.07
CA ASP A 34 1.19 19.44 -10.17
C ASP A 34 -0.27 19.02 -10.00
N LEU A 35 -0.65 18.45 -8.85
CA LEU A 35 -2.01 17.99 -8.58
C LEU A 35 -2.94 19.12 -8.18
N THR A 36 -4.12 19.20 -8.81
CA THR A 36 -5.20 20.04 -8.30
C THR A 36 -5.69 19.52 -6.94
N LYS A 37 -6.42 20.36 -6.20
CA LYS A 37 -7.00 19.96 -4.91
C LYS A 37 -7.96 18.79 -5.06
N GLU A 38 -8.76 18.78 -6.12
CA GLU A 38 -9.74 17.74 -6.41
C GLU A 38 -9.06 16.41 -6.76
N GLN A 39 -7.99 16.43 -7.56
CA GLN A 39 -7.20 15.24 -7.87
C GLN A 39 -6.56 14.66 -6.60
N ARG A 40 -5.91 15.52 -5.81
CA ARG A 40 -5.30 15.12 -4.54
C ARG A 40 -6.31 14.48 -3.58
N LEU A 41 -7.55 14.98 -3.54
CA LEU A 41 -8.59 14.42 -2.69
C LEU A 41 -8.99 13.00 -3.15
N GLY A 42 -9.08 12.76 -4.46
CA GLY A 42 -9.32 11.42 -5.02
C GLY A 42 -8.24 10.43 -4.65
N GLU A 43 -6.97 10.80 -4.84
CA GLU A 43 -5.82 9.95 -4.50
C GLU A 43 -5.77 9.61 -2.99
N VAL A 44 -6.17 10.55 -2.12
CA VAL A 44 -6.28 10.29 -0.67
C VAL A 44 -7.33 9.22 -0.37
N GLU A 45 -8.50 9.27 -1.00
CA GLU A 45 -9.55 8.26 -0.79
C GLU A 45 -9.12 6.86 -1.26
N ASP A 46 -8.40 6.79 -2.38
CA ASP A 46 -7.85 5.52 -2.90
C ASP A 46 -6.84 4.92 -1.92
N VAL A 47 -5.93 5.74 -1.39
CA VAL A 47 -4.99 5.33 -0.33
C VAL A 47 -5.71 4.86 0.93
N ILE A 48 -6.75 5.57 1.37
CA ILE A 48 -7.57 5.17 2.53
C ILE A 48 -8.24 3.82 2.29
N SER A 49 -8.72 3.56 1.08
CA SER A 49 -9.32 2.27 0.70
C SER A 49 -8.31 1.12 0.80
N ILE A 50 -7.09 1.33 0.27
CA ILE A 50 -5.99 0.36 0.35
C ILE A 50 -5.63 0.08 1.81
N LEU A 51 -5.43 1.12 2.63
CA LEU A 51 -5.12 0.99 4.06
C LEU A 51 -6.20 0.23 4.82
N LYS A 52 -7.48 0.50 4.55
CA LYS A 52 -8.61 -0.22 5.15
C LYS A 52 -8.66 -1.70 4.76
N SER A 53 -8.19 -2.06 3.56
CA SER A 53 -8.13 -3.46 3.12
C SER A 53 -6.98 -4.21 3.79
N TYR A 54 -5.87 -3.53 4.08
CA TYR A 54 -4.65 -4.10 4.66
C TYR A 54 -4.68 -4.21 6.18
N LEU A 55 -5.28 -3.23 6.88
CA LEU A 55 -5.31 -3.16 8.35
C LEU A 55 -6.50 -3.92 8.98
N LYS A 56 -7.14 -4.84 8.25
CA LYS A 56 -8.17 -5.72 8.80
C LYS A 56 -7.61 -6.83 9.69
#